data_AF-A0A371Z4Y2-F1
#
_entry.id   AF-A0A371Z4Y2-F1
#
_cell.length_a   1.000
_cell.length_b   1.000
_cell.length_c   1.000
_cell.angle_alpha   90.00
_cell.angle_beta   90.00
_cell.angle_gamma   90.00
#
_symmetry.space_group_name_H-M   'P 1'
#
loop_
_entity.id
_entity.type
_entity.pdbx_description
1 polymer ?
#
loop_
_entity_poly.entity_id
_entity_poly.type
_entity_poly.pdbx_seq_one_letter_code
_entity_poly.pdbx_strand_id
1 'polypeptide(L)'
;MMDARTRALQALIRLRQTEVDQAKTALAEAVGKENAALDLVEKRRALIESEQERAVSGQVSMDDFRTWLPAGRDAVEQAQKALSAARQVSDQAREVLIQANAAQKAAQAIMDRRLEEEAETRARREQTEIDDLSRRNRMG
;
A
#
# COMPACT_ATOMS: atom_id res chain seq x y z
N MET A 1 31.17 8.59 18.43
CA MET A 1 31.06 7.44 17.49
C MET A 1 29.64 6.89 17.66
N MET A 2 28.84 6.77 16.59
CA MET A 2 27.46 6.27 16.70
C MET A 2 27.43 4.82 17.19
N ASP A 3 26.57 4.53 18.17
CA ASP A 3 26.40 3.18 18.72
C ASP A 3 25.96 2.19 17.62
N ALA A 4 26.41 0.94 17.72
CA ALA A 4 26.05 -0.15 16.81
C ALA A 4 24.52 -0.34 16.74
N ARG A 5 23.83 -0.14 17.86
CA ARG A 5 22.36 -0.23 17.94
C ARG A 5 21.67 0.87 17.11
N THR A 6 22.14 2.11 17.20
CA THR A 6 21.61 3.25 16.45
C THR A 6 21.81 3.07 14.95
N ARG A 7 22.97 2.53 14.54
CA ARG A 7 23.21 2.14 13.13
C ARG A 7 22.28 1.02 12.66
N ALA A 8 22.04 0.01 13.50
CA ALA A 8 21.10 -1.07 13.19
C ALA A 8 19.66 -0.56 13.03
N LEU A 9 19.21 0.37 13.89
CA LEU A 9 17.90 1.00 13.76
C LEU A 9 17.76 1.85 12.49
N GLN A 10 18.81 2.59 12.10
CA GLN A 10 18.81 3.31 10.82
C GLN A 10 18.70 2.36 9.63
N ALA A 11 19.42 1.23 9.66
CA ALA A 11 19.31 0.22 8.61
C ALA A 11 17.90 -0.38 8.55
N LEU A 12 17.30 -0.66 9.71
CA LEU A 12 15.92 -1.14 9.79
C LEU A 12 14.92 -0.12 9.23
N ILE A 13 15.05 1.17 9.55
CA ILE A 13 14.17 2.23 9.02
C ILE A 13 14.26 2.29 7.50
N ARG A 14 15.48 2.22 6.93
CA ARG A 14 15.67 2.18 5.48
C ARG A 14 15.01 0.96 4.85
N LEU A 15 15.16 -0.22 5.46
CA LEU A 15 14.49 -1.44 5.00
C LEU A 15 12.97 -1.28 5.03
N ARG A 16 12.39 -0.75 6.12
CA ARG A 16 10.95 -0.51 6.22
C ARG A 16 10.45 0.51 5.20
N GLN A 17 11.23 1.55 4.90
CA GLN A 17 10.92 2.48 3.82
C GLN A 17 10.86 1.75 2.47
N THR A 18 11.84 0.89 2.17
CA THR A 18 11.83 0.09 0.94
C THR A 18 10.61 -0.83 0.86
N GLU A 19 10.22 -1.49 1.96
CA GLU A 19 9.01 -2.32 2.01
C GLU A 19 7.73 -1.50 1.77
N VAL A 20 7.64 -0.28 2.31
CA VAL A 20 6.52 0.64 2.04
C VAL A 20 6.47 1.00 0.56
N ASP A 21 7.60 1.29 -0.06
CA ASP A 21 7.65 1.66 -1.47
C ASP A 21 7.28 0.47 -2.37
N GLN A 22 7.74 -0.74 -2.03
CA GLN A 22 7.31 -1.98 -2.70
C GLN A 22 5.80 -2.22 -2.55
N ALA A 23 5.24 -2.02 -1.35
CA ALA A 23 3.81 -2.16 -1.11
C ALA A 23 2.98 -1.12 -1.89
N LYS A 24 3.48 0.11 -2.05
CA LYS A 24 2.84 1.14 -2.90
C LYS A 24 2.83 0.71 -4.38
N THR A 25 3.95 0.21 -4.89
CA THR A 25 4.02 -0.28 -6.27
C THR A 25 3.07 -1.45 -6.48
N ALA A 26 3.07 -2.43 -5.57
CA ALA A 26 2.15 -3.57 -5.64
C ALA A 26 0.68 -3.15 -5.61
N LEU A 27 0.33 -2.17 -4.77
CA LEU A 27 -1.03 -1.62 -4.74
C LEU A 27 -1.39 -0.91 -6.04
N ALA A 28 -0.49 -0.10 -6.59
CA ALA A 28 -0.73 0.58 -7.86
C ALA A 28 -0.97 -0.42 -9.01
N GLU A 29 -0.18 -1.49 -9.08
CA GLU A 29 -0.38 -2.57 -10.04
C GLU A 29 -1.70 -3.30 -9.84
N ALA A 30 -2.06 -3.62 -8.59
CA ALA A 30 -3.32 -4.29 -8.26
C ALA A 30 -4.55 -3.45 -8.65
N VAL A 31 -4.53 -2.16 -8.33
CA VAL A 31 -5.58 -1.19 -8.72
C VAL A 31 -5.64 -1.05 -10.24
N GLY A 32 -4.49 -1.03 -10.93
CA GLY A 32 -4.44 -1.03 -12.39
C GLY A 32 -5.14 -2.25 -13.00
N LYS A 33 -4.90 -3.45 -12.43
CA LYS A 33 -5.59 -4.69 -12.85
C LYS A 33 -7.09 -4.66 -12.54
N GLU A 34 -7.47 -4.12 -11.38
CA GLU A 34 -8.88 -3.95 -11.01
C GLU A 34 -9.61 -3.04 -12.01
N ASN A 35 -9.04 -1.89 -12.36
CA ASN A 35 -9.61 -0.96 -13.33
C ASN A 35 -9.73 -1.61 -14.71
N ALA A 36 -8.69 -2.33 -15.16
CA ALA A 36 -8.75 -3.05 -16.44
C ALA A 36 -9.85 -4.13 -16.46
N ALA A 37 -10.08 -4.82 -15.33
CA ALA A 37 -11.16 -5.79 -15.20
C ALA A 37 -12.54 -5.11 -15.17
N LEU A 38 -12.66 -3.93 -14.56
CA LEU A 38 -13.87 -3.12 -14.57
C LEU A 38 -14.22 -2.69 -16.00
N ASP A 39 -13.26 -2.13 -16.72
CA ASP A 39 -13.41 -1.73 -18.13
C ASP A 39 -13.86 -2.92 -19.00
N LEU A 40 -13.34 -4.11 -18.73
CA LEU A 40 -13.74 -5.32 -19.45
C LEU A 40 -15.21 -5.65 -19.19
N VAL A 41 -15.68 -5.60 -17.94
CA VAL A 41 -17.10 -5.82 -17.61
C VAL A 41 -17.99 -4.81 -18.33
N GLU A 42 -17.62 -3.53 -18.30
CA GLU A 42 -18.37 -2.46 -18.97
C GLU A 42 -18.41 -2.68 -20.48
N LYS A 43 -17.28 -2.99 -21.12
CA LYS A 43 -17.22 -3.31 -22.56
C LYS A 43 -18.10 -4.50 -22.94
N ARG A 44 -18.12 -5.56 -22.12
CA ARG A 44 -18.96 -6.75 -22.38
C ARG A 44 -20.45 -6.45 -22.23
N ARG A 45 -20.84 -5.60 -21.26
CA ARG A 45 -22.21 -5.15 -21.09
C ARG A 45 -22.67 -4.26 -22.25
N ALA A 46 -21.85 -3.27 -22.61
CA ALA A 46 -22.11 -2.38 -23.74
C ALA A 46 -22.25 -3.16 -25.06
N LEU A 47 -21.49 -4.25 -25.24
CA LEU A 47 -21.65 -5.12 -26.40
C LEU A 47 -23.05 -5.76 -26.44
N ILE A 48 -23.54 -6.31 -25.33
CA ILE A 48 -24.90 -6.88 -25.26
C ILE A 48 -25.95 -5.82 -25.56
N GLU A 49 -25.81 -4.62 -24.99
CA GLU A 49 -26.72 -3.49 -25.23
C GLU A 49 -26.73 -3.11 -26.72
N SER A 50 -25.55 -2.99 -27.34
CA SER A 50 -25.44 -2.67 -28.77
C SER A 50 -26.05 -3.74 -29.67
N GLU A 51 -25.84 -5.02 -29.38
CA GLU A 51 -26.44 -6.12 -30.16
C GLU A 51 -27.95 -6.17 -29.99
N GLN A 52 -28.46 -5.85 -28.79
CA GLN A 52 -29.89 -5.73 -28.54
C GLN A 52 -30.52 -4.58 -29.35
N GLU A 53 -29.88 -3.41 -29.39
CA GLU A 53 -30.33 -2.27 -30.20
C GLU A 53 -30.35 -2.59 -31.70
N ARG A 54 -29.33 -3.30 -32.19
CA ARG A 54 -29.26 -3.76 -33.58
C ARG A 54 -30.37 -4.76 -33.91
N ALA A 55 -30.70 -5.67 -33.00
CA ALA A 55 -31.80 -6.61 -33.17
C ALA A 55 -33.17 -5.91 -33.15
N VAL A 56 -33.38 -4.94 -32.25
CA VAL A 56 -34.63 -4.17 -32.15
C VAL A 56 -34.83 -3.26 -33.37
N SER A 57 -33.76 -2.68 -33.91
CA SER A 57 -33.81 -1.85 -35.11
C SER A 57 -33.89 -2.64 -36.42
N GLY A 58 -33.88 -3.97 -36.35
CA GLY A 58 -33.98 -4.86 -37.52
C GLY A 58 -32.70 -4.97 -38.35
N GLN A 59 -31.56 -4.44 -37.84
CA GLN A 59 -30.25 -4.57 -38.49
C GLN A 59 -29.66 -5.98 -38.38
N VAL A 60 -30.11 -6.76 -37.39
CA VAL A 60 -29.77 -8.17 -37.18
C VAL A 60 -31.06 -8.95 -36.91
N SER A 61 -31.10 -10.23 -37.29
CA SER A 61 -32.23 -11.10 -36.95
C SER A 61 -32.36 -11.27 -35.44
N MET A 62 -33.58 -11.22 -34.94
CA MET A 62 -33.87 -11.48 -33.52
C MET A 62 -33.47 -12.91 -33.11
N ASP A 63 -33.52 -13.88 -34.03
CA ASP A 63 -33.13 -15.26 -33.74
C ASP A 63 -31.61 -15.43 -33.66
N ASP A 64 -30.84 -14.66 -34.43
CA ASP A 64 -29.38 -14.60 -34.32
C ASP A 64 -28.97 -14.00 -32.96
N PHE A 65 -29.63 -12.92 -32.55
CA PHE A 65 -29.42 -12.31 -31.23
C PHE A 65 -29.75 -13.27 -30.09
N ARG A 66 -30.88 -13.99 -30.16
CA ARG A 66 -31.27 -15.00 -29.16
C ARG A 66 -30.26 -16.14 -29.06
N THR A 67 -29.69 -16.56 -30.19
CA THR A 67 -28.67 -17.61 -30.24
C THR A 67 -27.35 -17.14 -29.63
N TRP A 68 -26.98 -15.87 -29.85
CA TRP A 68 -25.75 -15.27 -29.33
C TRP A 68 -25.83 -14.88 -27.83
N LEU A 69 -26.98 -14.42 -27.36
CA LEU A 69 -27.16 -13.82 -26.03
C LEU A 69 -26.64 -14.69 -24.86
N PRO A 70 -26.83 -16.03 -24.84
CA PRO A 70 -26.25 -16.87 -23.78
C PRO A 70 -24.73 -16.72 -23.69
N ALA A 71 -24.01 -16.78 -24.82
CA ALA A 71 -22.56 -16.61 -24.84
C ALA A 71 -22.12 -15.19 -24.40
N GLY A 72 -22.90 -14.17 -24.77
CA GLY A 72 -22.68 -12.80 -24.29
C GLY A 72 -22.80 -12.69 -22.77
N ARG A 73 -23.83 -13.32 -22.18
CA ARG A 73 -24.03 -13.37 -20.73
C ARG A 73 -22.91 -14.12 -20.01
N ASP A 74 -22.48 -15.26 -20.55
CA ASP A 74 -21.35 -16.02 -20.02
C ASP A 74 -20.06 -15.19 -20.02
N ALA A 75 -19.83 -14.40 -21.08
CA ALA A 75 -18.68 -13.50 -21.15
C ALA A 75 -18.72 -12.38 -20.09
N VAL A 76 -19.91 -11.83 -19.80
CA VAL A 76 -20.09 -10.86 -18.71
C VAL A 76 -19.82 -11.51 -17.36
N GLU A 77 -20.35 -12.72 -17.12
CA GLU A 77 -20.13 -13.44 -15.86
C GLU A 77 -18.65 -13.74 -15.63
N GLN A 78 -17.93 -14.18 -16.66
CA GLN A 78 -16.48 -14.40 -16.59
C GLN A 78 -15.72 -13.11 -16.29
N ALA A 79 -16.08 -12.00 -16.93
CA ALA A 79 -15.48 -10.70 -16.65
C ALA A 79 -15.76 -10.24 -15.20
N GLN A 80 -16.95 -10.49 -14.67
CA GLN A 80 -17.31 -10.18 -13.29
C GLN A 80 -16.52 -11.03 -12.28
N LYS A 81 -16.29 -12.31 -12.57
CA LYS A 81 -15.41 -13.18 -11.76
C LYS A 81 -13.98 -12.65 -11.74
N ALA A 82 -13.46 -12.23 -12.89
CA ALA A 82 -12.13 -11.63 -12.98
C ALA A 82 -12.05 -10.30 -12.18
N LEU A 83 -13.07 -9.45 -12.26
CA LEU A 83 -13.15 -8.23 -11.47
C LEU A 83 -13.19 -8.52 -9.96
N SER A 84 -13.97 -9.51 -9.53
CA SER A 84 -14.02 -9.91 -8.11
C SER A 84 -12.66 -10.40 -7.62
N ALA A 85 -11.93 -11.19 -8.42
CA ALA A 85 -10.60 -11.64 -8.07
C ALA A 85 -9.61 -10.47 -8.01
N ALA A 86 -9.67 -9.54 -8.96
CA ALA A 86 -8.82 -8.35 -8.98
C ALA A 86 -9.07 -7.44 -7.75
N ARG A 87 -10.32 -7.28 -7.33
CA ARG A 87 -10.70 -6.58 -6.08
C ARG A 87 -10.10 -7.22 -4.84
N GLN A 88 -10.18 -8.54 -4.74
CA GLN A 88 -9.58 -9.24 -3.61
C GLN A 88 -8.07 -9.01 -3.54
N VAL A 89 -7.39 -9.00 -4.68
CA VAL A 89 -5.94 -8.71 -4.76
C VAL A 89 -5.64 -7.25 -4.39
N SER A 90 -6.46 -6.29 -4.83
CA SER A 90 -6.25 -4.88 -4.49
C SER A 90 -6.51 -4.60 -3.02
N ASP A 91 -7.51 -5.24 -2.41
CA ASP A 91 -7.78 -5.16 -0.97
C ASP A 91 -6.63 -5.74 -0.15
N GLN A 92 -6.11 -6.91 -0.53
CA GLN A 92 -4.92 -7.49 0.11
C GLN A 92 -3.70 -6.57 0.00
N ALA A 93 -3.48 -5.96 -1.17
CA ALA A 93 -2.38 -5.01 -1.35
C ALA A 93 -2.54 -3.76 -0.47
N ARG A 94 -3.77 -3.29 -0.23
CA ARG A 94 -4.05 -2.19 0.72
C ARG A 94 -3.70 -2.59 2.15
N GLU A 95 -4.09 -3.79 2.57
CA GLU A 95 -3.76 -4.29 3.91
C GLU A 95 -2.25 -4.38 4.12
N VAL A 96 -1.51 -4.91 3.13
CA VAL A 96 -0.05 -4.98 3.16
C VAL A 96 0.57 -3.58 3.28
N LEU A 97 0.07 -2.60 2.53
CA LEU A 97 0.55 -1.22 2.62
C LEU A 97 0.27 -0.60 4.00
N ILE A 98 -0.88 -0.87 4.61
CA ILE A 98 -1.20 -0.42 5.97
C ILE A 98 -0.20 -1.01 6.98
N GLN A 99 0.06 -2.32 6.88
CA GLN A 99 1.02 -3.00 7.76
C GLN A 99 2.45 -2.48 7.59
N ALA A 100 2.90 -2.27 6.34
CA ALA A 100 4.23 -1.73 6.04
C ALA A 100 4.41 -0.31 6.64
N ASN A 101 3.41 0.56 6.48
CA ASN A 101 3.43 1.90 7.07
C ASN A 101 3.45 1.86 8.61
N ALA A 102 2.66 0.96 9.21
CA ALA A 102 2.65 0.79 10.67
C ALA A 102 4.03 0.32 11.19
N ALA A 103 4.65 -0.65 10.52
CA ALA A 103 5.98 -1.14 10.85
C ALA A 103 7.05 -0.05 10.70
N GLN A 104 6.97 0.76 9.64
CA GLN A 104 7.86 1.90 9.43
C GLN A 104 7.72 2.93 10.57
N LYS A 105 6.48 3.31 10.89
CA LYS A 105 6.21 4.27 11.97
C LYS A 105 6.71 3.77 13.33
N ALA A 106 6.55 2.46 13.60
CA ALA A 106 7.06 1.85 14.82
C ALA A 106 8.60 1.91 14.88
N ALA A 107 9.29 1.61 13.77
CA ALA A 107 10.75 1.70 13.71
C ALA A 107 11.25 3.13 13.94
N GLN A 108 10.57 4.13 13.36
CA GLN A 108 10.89 5.54 13.59
C GLN A 108 10.68 5.95 15.05
N ALA A 109 9.55 5.57 15.67
CA ALA A 109 9.27 5.88 17.06
C ALA A 109 10.31 5.29 18.03
N ILE A 110 10.81 4.09 17.76
CA ILE A 110 11.89 3.47 18.56
C ILE A 110 13.18 4.28 18.44
N MET A 111 13.49 4.78 17.24
CA MET A 111 14.66 5.61 16.99
C MET A 111 14.57 6.96 17.70
N ASP A 112 13.42 7.63 17.60
CA ASP A 112 13.20 8.93 18.22
C ASP A 112 13.37 8.84 19.74
N ARG A 113 12.76 7.82 20.36
CA ARG A 113 12.92 7.55 21.80
C ARG A 113 14.38 7.27 22.18
N ARG A 114 15.15 6.59 21.33
CA ARG A 114 16.57 6.33 21.58
C ARG A 114 17.40 7.60 21.55
N LEU A 115 17.15 8.48 20.58
CA LEU A 115 17.85 9.76 20.48
C LEU A 115 17.53 10.66 21.68
N GLU A 116 16.29 10.63 22.17
CA GLU A 116 15.88 11.31 23.40
C GLU A 116 16.61 10.76 24.64
N GLU A 117 16.64 9.44 24.83
CA GLU A 117 17.37 8.77 25.93
C GLU A 117 18.88 9.09 25.89
N GLU A 118 19.50 9.12 24.71
CA GLU A 118 20.90 9.49 24.52
C GLU A 118 21.16 10.97 24.84
N ALA A 119 20.26 11.86 24.43
CA ALA A 119 20.35 13.30 24.71
C ALA A 119 20.22 13.59 26.21
N GLU A 120 19.26 12.97 26.90
CA GLU A 120 19.11 13.09 28.35
C GLU A 120 20.34 12.59 29.09
N THR A 121 20.89 11.45 28.68
CA THR A 121 22.08 10.88 29.31
C THR A 121 23.29 11.80 29.15
N ARG A 122 23.43 12.44 27.98
CA ARG A 122 24.49 13.41 27.73
C ARG A 122 24.32 14.66 28.59
N ALA A 123 23.12 15.23 28.63
CA ALA A 123 22.82 16.41 29.44
C ALA A 123 23.11 16.17 30.93
N ARG A 124 22.75 14.98 31.46
CA ARG A 124 23.06 14.61 32.85
C ARG A 124 24.57 14.52 33.12
N ARG A 125 25.35 13.99 32.18
CA ARG A 125 26.82 13.92 32.29
C ARG A 125 27.44 15.31 32.30
N GLU A 126 27.03 16.15 31.34
CA GLU A 126 27.50 17.54 31.25
C GLU A 126 27.19 18.31 32.54
N GLN A 127 25.97 18.16 33.10
CA GLN A 127 25.62 18.78 34.38
C GLN A 127 26.48 18.28 35.54
N THR A 128 26.73 16.97 35.61
CA THR A 128 27.58 16.37 36.66
C THR A 128 29.02 16.89 36.59
N GLU A 129 29.57 17.02 35.38
CA GLU A 129 30.91 17.58 35.16
C GLU A 129 30.99 19.05 35.58
N ILE A 130 29.97 19.86 35.26
CA ILE A 130 29.88 21.27 35.69
C ILE A 130 29.82 21.39 37.21
N ASP A 131 29.02 20.54 37.86
CA ASP A 131 28.87 20.53 39.32
C ASP A 131 30.18 20.14 40.01
N ASP A 132 30.89 19.13 39.50
CA ASP A 132 32.18 18.69 40.02
C ASP A 132 33.27 19.75 39.87
N LEU A 133 33.35 20.42 38.72
CA LEU A 133 34.27 21.54 38.49
C LEU A 133 33.97 22.71 39.45
N SER A 134 32.68 23.02 39.64
CA SER A 134 32.23 24.08 40.56
C SER A 134 32.59 23.77 42.02
N ARG A 135 32.51 22.50 42.44
CA ARG A 135 32.91 22.07 43.78
C ARG A 135 34.42 22.17 43.98
N ARG A 136 35.23 21.76 42.99
CA ARG A 136 36.70 21.87 43.05
C ARG A 136 37.16 23.32 43.16
N ASN A 137 36.57 24.22 42.37
CA ASN A 137 36.91 25.65 42.40
C ASN A 137 36.48 26.39 43.69
N ARG A 138 35.62 25.81 44.54
CA ARG A 138 35.29 26.38 45.86
C ARG A 138 36.17 25.86 47.01
N MET A 139 36.89 24.75 46.80
CA MET A 139 37.74 24.12 47.82
C MET A 139 39.24 24.40 47.63
N GLY A 140 39.65 24.94 46.47
CA GLY A 140 40.99 25.49 46.25
C GLY A 140 40.99 27.00 46.37
#